data_AF-A0A1L3A3J3-F1
#
_entry.id   AF-A0A1L3A3J3-F1
#
_cell.length_a   1.000
_cell.length_b   1.000
_cell.length_c   1.000
_cell.angle_alpha   90.00
_cell.angle_beta   90.00
_cell.angle_gamma   90.00
#
_symmetry.space_group_name_H-M   'P 1'
#
loop_
_entity.id
_entity.type
_entity.pdbx_description
1 polymer ?
#
loop_
_entity_poly.entity_id
_entity_poly.type
_entity_poly.pdbx_seq_one_letter_code
_entity_poly.pdbx_strand_id
1 'polypeptide(L)'
;TTAEKDPIGSPADDQQGPVIQATRTLRAAFPDLYVICDVCLCAYTSHGHCGLPNEEGRIGNAASVERLVEVALAYAAAGAHMVAPSDMMDNRIGAIKGALQKAGRDDVAVMSYAAKYASSLYGPFRSACATALKGTRADYQLPPAAEGLGKRAILRDVQEGADVIMVKPGLAYLDIVRMAREITATPIAVYQVSGEYAMLTSAVAAGALAEREAVLEVMTCFRRAGADIIISYYTPKLLDWLAAA
;
A
#
# COMPACT_ATOMS: atom_id res chain seq x y z
N THR A 1 6.85 -15.52 9.52
CA THR A 1 8.32 -15.33 9.49
C THR A 1 8.81 -15.57 10.91
N THR A 2 9.93 -16.25 11.08
CA THR A 2 10.58 -16.47 12.39
C THR A 2 11.62 -15.39 12.70
N ALA A 3 11.80 -14.40 11.81
CA ALA A 3 12.77 -13.34 11.98
C ALA A 3 12.32 -12.42 13.13
N GLU A 4 13.24 -12.17 14.06
CA GLU A 4 13.00 -11.32 15.22
C GLU A 4 12.83 -9.86 14.76
N LYS A 5 11.78 -9.20 15.25
CA LYS A 5 11.52 -7.79 14.95
C LYS A 5 12.48 -6.93 15.77
N ASP A 6 13.05 -5.90 15.16
CA ASP A 6 14.01 -5.02 15.82
C ASP A 6 13.63 -3.53 15.67
N PRO A 7 14.31 -2.59 16.33
CA PRO A 7 13.94 -1.17 16.27
C PRO A 7 14.09 -0.51 14.90
N ILE A 8 14.87 -1.08 13.97
CA ILE A 8 15.18 -0.47 12.66
C ILE A 8 14.51 -1.19 11.48
N GLY A 9 13.79 -2.27 11.76
CA GLY A 9 13.23 -3.16 10.75
C GLY A 9 14.30 -3.81 9.88
N SER A 10 15.43 -4.27 10.44
CA SER A 10 16.47 -4.94 9.63
C SER A 10 15.97 -6.16 8.85
N PRO A 11 14.96 -6.93 9.31
CA PRO A 11 14.44 -8.05 8.49
C PRO A 11 13.67 -7.62 7.23
N ALA A 12 13.39 -6.33 7.03
CA ALA A 12 12.59 -5.85 5.92
C ALA A 12 13.22 -6.14 4.55
N ASP A 13 14.55 -6.11 4.45
CA ASP A 13 15.35 -6.33 3.24
C ASP A 13 16.32 -7.51 3.36
N ASP A 14 16.07 -8.40 4.33
CA ASP A 14 16.79 -9.65 4.46
C ASP A 14 16.69 -10.46 3.16
N GLN A 15 17.84 -10.83 2.61
CA GLN A 15 17.94 -11.60 1.38
C GLN A 15 17.32 -13.00 1.49
N GLN A 16 17.18 -13.53 2.70
CA GLN A 16 16.46 -14.77 3.02
C GLN A 16 15.05 -14.50 3.57
N GLY A 17 14.67 -13.23 3.68
CA GLY A 17 13.37 -12.77 4.13
C GLY A 17 12.24 -13.16 3.17
N PRO A 18 11.00 -13.22 3.67
CA PRO A 18 9.86 -13.78 2.93
C PRO A 18 9.54 -12.99 1.66
N VAL A 19 9.63 -11.65 1.68
CA VAL A 19 9.28 -10.82 0.52
C VAL A 19 10.28 -11.05 -0.61
N ILE A 20 11.59 -10.99 -0.32
CA ILE A 20 12.62 -11.18 -1.34
C ILE A 20 12.58 -12.61 -1.92
N GLN A 21 12.44 -13.62 -1.06
CA GLN A 21 12.32 -15.02 -1.51
C GLN A 21 11.06 -15.25 -2.35
N ALA A 22 9.91 -14.69 -1.94
CA ALA A 22 8.67 -14.78 -2.70
C ALA A 22 8.80 -14.06 -4.06
N THR A 23 9.38 -12.86 -4.09
CA THR A 23 9.61 -12.12 -5.34
C THR A 23 10.45 -12.93 -6.31
N ARG A 24 11.61 -13.45 -5.89
CA ARG A 24 12.46 -14.30 -6.74
C ARG A 24 11.73 -15.53 -7.24
N THR A 25 10.99 -16.20 -6.35
CA THR A 25 10.23 -17.40 -6.68
C THR A 25 9.13 -17.11 -7.71
N LEU A 26 8.35 -16.04 -7.50
CA LEU A 26 7.29 -15.63 -8.41
C LEU A 26 7.84 -15.21 -9.78
N ARG A 27 8.94 -14.45 -9.81
CA ARG A 27 9.59 -14.04 -11.06
C ARG A 27 10.11 -15.24 -11.86
N ALA A 28 10.64 -16.26 -11.18
CA ALA A 28 11.11 -17.47 -11.83
C ALA A 28 9.98 -18.39 -12.31
N ALA A 29 8.94 -18.58 -11.50
CA ALA A 29 7.84 -19.49 -11.81
C ALA A 29 6.79 -18.90 -12.77
N PHE A 30 6.59 -17.58 -12.73
CA PHE A 30 5.57 -16.87 -13.51
C PHE A 30 6.17 -15.61 -14.15
N PRO A 31 6.91 -15.74 -15.27
CA PRO A 31 7.65 -14.62 -15.88
C PRO A 31 6.77 -13.44 -16.30
N ASP A 32 5.51 -13.70 -16.67
CA ASP A 32 4.54 -12.68 -17.09
C ASP A 32 3.76 -12.05 -15.92
N LEU A 33 3.93 -12.57 -14.70
CA LEU A 33 3.27 -12.02 -13.52
C LEU A 33 3.92 -10.70 -13.11
N TYR A 34 3.11 -9.65 -13.02
CA TYR A 34 3.55 -8.35 -12.53
C TYR A 34 3.62 -8.33 -10.99
N VAL A 35 4.85 -8.38 -10.47
CA VAL A 35 5.14 -8.41 -9.03
C VAL A 35 5.29 -7.01 -8.44
N ILE A 36 4.45 -6.69 -7.46
CA ILE A 36 4.45 -5.44 -6.68
C ILE A 36 4.82 -5.77 -5.22
N CYS A 37 5.76 -5.02 -4.62
CA CYS A 37 6.13 -5.18 -3.21
C CYS A 37 5.75 -3.95 -2.38
N ASP A 38 5.02 -4.15 -1.28
CA ASP A 38 4.77 -3.09 -0.29
C ASP A 38 6.08 -2.70 0.41
N VAL A 39 6.40 -1.41 0.46
CA VAL A 39 7.58 -0.90 1.18
C VAL A 39 7.11 -0.21 2.45
N CYS A 40 7.41 -0.83 3.60
CA CYS A 40 7.07 -0.32 4.92
C CYS A 40 7.87 -1.06 5.99
N LEU A 41 8.08 -0.43 7.15
CA LEU A 41 8.83 -1.04 8.26
C LEU A 41 7.94 -1.73 9.30
N CYS A 42 6.63 -1.47 9.31
CA CYS A 42 5.76 -1.86 10.42
C CYS A 42 5.62 -3.38 10.65
N ALA A 43 5.86 -4.19 9.63
CA ALA A 43 5.85 -5.65 9.76
C ALA A 43 7.13 -6.18 10.44
N TYR A 44 8.20 -5.38 10.43
CA TYR A 44 9.55 -5.77 10.80
C TYR A 44 10.07 -5.04 12.04
N THR A 45 9.44 -3.92 12.41
CA THR A 45 9.84 -3.15 13.60
C THR A 45 9.25 -3.71 14.89
N SER A 46 10.04 -3.71 15.97
CA SER A 46 9.62 -4.16 17.31
C SER A 46 8.50 -3.29 17.90
N HIS A 47 8.48 -2.01 17.54
CA HIS A 47 7.44 -1.04 17.95
C HIS A 47 6.25 -0.99 16.98
N GLY A 48 6.32 -1.61 15.79
CA GLY A 48 5.23 -1.72 14.83
C GLY A 48 4.80 -0.40 14.14
N HIS A 49 5.56 0.69 14.29
CA HIS A 49 5.36 1.92 13.51
C HIS A 49 5.94 1.77 12.10
N CYS A 50 5.40 2.56 11.17
CA CYS A 50 5.82 2.56 9.77
C CYS A 50 7.18 3.25 9.53
N GLY A 51 7.58 4.15 10.44
CA GLY A 51 8.87 4.83 10.45
C GLY A 51 9.61 4.61 11.78
N LEU A 52 10.85 5.08 11.82
CA LEU A 52 11.78 4.96 12.95
C LEU A 52 11.52 6.09 13.97
N PRO A 53 11.31 5.78 15.26
CA PRO A 53 11.22 6.80 16.29
C PRO A 53 12.55 7.53 16.52
N ASN A 54 12.50 8.82 16.85
CA ASN A 54 13.61 9.62 17.33
C ASN A 54 13.79 9.47 18.85
N GLU A 55 14.76 10.19 19.42
CA GLU A 55 15.06 10.13 20.87
C GLU A 55 13.87 10.55 21.76
N GLU A 56 12.93 11.34 21.24
CA GLU A 56 11.71 11.77 21.93
C GLU A 56 10.53 10.79 21.74
N GLY A 57 10.74 9.68 21.04
CA GLY A 57 9.72 8.68 20.72
C GLY A 57 8.75 9.11 19.61
N ARG A 58 9.00 10.22 18.92
CA ARG A 58 8.24 10.68 17.74
C ARG A 58 8.84 10.11 16.46
N ILE A 59 8.10 10.06 15.37
CA ILE A 59 8.66 9.55 14.11
C ILE A 59 9.74 10.49 13.57
N GLY A 60 10.97 9.98 13.43
CA GLY A 60 12.09 10.65 12.79
C GLY A 60 12.03 10.48 11.27
N ASN A 61 11.49 11.49 10.57
CA ASN A 61 11.21 11.39 9.14
C ASN A 61 12.45 11.07 8.28
N ALA A 62 13.57 11.79 8.49
CA ALA A 62 14.78 11.61 7.69
C ALA A 62 15.33 10.17 7.76
N ALA A 63 15.57 9.68 8.99
CA ALA A 63 16.04 8.31 9.22
C ALA A 63 15.04 7.25 8.70
N SER A 64 13.73 7.53 8.79
CA SER A 64 12.70 6.65 8.24
C SER A 64 12.80 6.56 6.72
N VAL A 65 12.93 7.69 6.03
CA VAL A 65 13.03 7.74 4.57
C VAL A 65 14.31 7.05 4.08
N GLU A 66 15.45 7.28 4.73
CA GLU A 66 16.71 6.59 4.42
C GLU A 66 16.53 5.07 4.48
N ARG A 67 15.92 4.57 5.56
CA ARG A 67 15.67 3.13 5.72
C ARG A 67 14.67 2.58 4.69
N LEU A 68 13.62 3.33 4.35
CA LEU A 68 12.65 2.94 3.32
C LEU A 68 13.28 2.85 1.93
N VAL A 69 14.26 3.71 1.62
CA VAL A 69 15.03 3.66 0.38
C VAL A 69 15.82 2.36 0.27
N GLU A 70 16.51 1.94 1.33
CA GLU A 70 17.25 0.68 1.36
C GLU A 70 16.35 -0.52 1.05
N VAL A 71 15.16 -0.57 1.69
CA VAL A 71 14.18 -1.63 1.47
C VAL A 71 13.65 -1.62 0.04
N ALA A 72 13.33 -0.45 -0.51
CA ALA A 72 12.86 -0.33 -1.88
C ALA A 72 13.93 -0.81 -2.89
N LEU A 73 15.20 -0.44 -2.69
CA LEU A 73 16.31 -0.89 -3.53
C LEU A 73 16.52 -2.40 -3.44
N ALA A 74 16.39 -2.99 -2.26
CA ALA A 74 16.51 -4.43 -2.07
C ALA A 74 15.39 -5.20 -2.77
N TYR A 75 14.15 -4.73 -2.71
CA TYR A 75 13.02 -5.34 -3.42
C TYR A 75 13.15 -5.18 -4.94
N ALA A 76 13.60 -4.02 -5.41
CA ALA A 76 13.95 -3.82 -6.81
C ALA A 76 15.01 -4.84 -7.25
N ALA A 77 16.12 -4.96 -6.52
CA ALA A 77 17.21 -5.90 -6.83
C ALA A 77 16.75 -7.38 -6.81
N ALA A 78 15.74 -7.71 -6.00
CA ALA A 78 15.12 -9.04 -5.99
C ALA A 78 14.24 -9.34 -7.22
N GLY A 79 13.91 -8.32 -8.02
CA GLY A 79 13.12 -8.44 -9.25
C GLY A 79 11.68 -7.92 -9.15
N ALA A 80 11.36 -7.10 -8.14
CA ALA A 80 10.08 -6.39 -8.13
C ALA A 80 9.97 -5.45 -9.33
N HIS A 81 8.82 -5.46 -10.01
CA HIS A 81 8.55 -4.52 -11.12
C HIS A 81 8.08 -3.17 -10.60
N MET A 82 7.50 -3.18 -9.39
CA MET A 82 7.00 -1.98 -8.76
C MET A 82 7.17 -2.09 -7.24
N VAL A 83 7.60 -0.99 -6.64
CA VAL A 83 7.60 -0.82 -5.19
C VAL A 83 6.43 0.08 -4.79
N ALA A 84 5.79 -0.23 -3.67
CA ALA A 84 4.59 0.47 -3.23
C ALA A 84 4.74 1.00 -1.79
N PRO A 85 5.35 2.18 -1.58
CA PRO A 85 5.61 2.74 -0.26
C PRO A 85 4.32 3.12 0.48
N SER A 86 4.05 2.44 1.60
CA SER A 86 2.80 2.54 2.35
C SER A 86 2.94 3.24 3.71
N ASP A 87 4.10 3.81 3.98
CA ASP A 87 4.52 4.37 5.26
C ASP A 87 3.91 5.74 5.62
N MET A 88 3.56 6.56 4.61
CA MET A 88 3.10 7.95 4.75
C MET A 88 4.13 8.97 5.28
N MET A 89 5.42 8.64 5.27
CA MET A 89 6.49 9.61 5.59
C MET A 89 6.54 10.73 4.55
N ASP A 90 6.99 11.90 4.97
CA ASP A 90 7.12 13.03 4.07
C ASP A 90 8.30 12.83 3.12
N ASN A 91 8.02 13.08 1.84
CA ASN A 91 8.97 13.08 0.73
C ASN A 91 9.69 11.75 0.42
N ARG A 92 9.17 10.62 0.91
CA ARG A 92 9.77 9.29 0.63
C ARG A 92 9.75 8.92 -0.86
N ILE A 93 8.81 9.44 -1.65
CA ILE A 93 8.68 9.07 -3.07
C ILE A 93 9.86 9.62 -3.86
N GLY A 94 10.18 10.90 -3.66
CA GLY A 94 11.31 11.53 -4.36
C GLY A 94 12.63 10.87 -3.98
N ALA A 95 12.79 10.51 -2.71
CA ALA A 95 13.96 9.78 -2.22
C ALA A 95 14.08 8.38 -2.86
N ILE A 96 13.00 7.60 -2.86
CA ILE A 96 12.97 6.25 -3.46
C ILE A 96 13.20 6.32 -4.98
N LYS A 97 12.50 7.21 -5.68
CA LYS A 97 12.63 7.36 -7.13
C LYS A 97 14.05 7.80 -7.52
N GLY A 98 14.61 8.79 -6.83
CA GLY A 98 15.98 9.24 -7.06
C GLY A 98 17.03 8.16 -6.76
N ALA A 99 16.80 7.31 -5.76
CA ALA A 99 17.69 6.19 -5.46
C ALA A 99 17.63 5.09 -6.52
N LEU A 100 16.42 4.72 -6.98
CA LEU A 100 16.24 3.75 -8.07
C LEU A 100 16.94 4.20 -9.34
N GLN A 101 16.78 5.48 -9.74
CA GLN A 101 17.47 6.06 -10.89
C GLN A 101 19.00 5.99 -10.76
N LYS A 102 19.55 6.37 -9.60
CA LYS A 102 21.00 6.28 -9.33
C LYS A 102 21.52 4.84 -9.37
N ALA A 103 20.69 3.87 -9.02
CA ALA A 103 21.00 2.44 -9.12
C ALA A 103 20.79 1.87 -10.54
N GLY A 104 20.41 2.69 -11.53
CA GLY A 104 20.12 2.24 -12.89
C GLY A 104 18.84 1.41 -13.01
N ARG A 105 17.90 1.58 -12.08
CA ARG A 105 16.63 0.84 -11.99
C ARG A 105 15.43 1.66 -12.44
N ASP A 106 15.56 2.29 -13.61
CA ASP A 106 14.49 3.04 -14.26
C ASP A 106 13.31 2.15 -14.70
N ASP A 107 13.52 0.83 -14.74
CA ASP A 107 12.51 -0.19 -15.02
C ASP A 107 11.52 -0.42 -13.87
N VAL A 108 11.80 0.07 -12.67
CA VAL A 108 10.97 -0.16 -11.48
C VAL A 108 10.02 1.02 -11.25
N ALA A 109 8.73 0.73 -11.32
CA ALA A 109 7.68 1.71 -11.04
C ALA A 109 7.52 1.95 -9.52
N VAL A 110 6.98 3.12 -9.16
CA VAL A 110 6.67 3.50 -7.78
C VAL A 110 5.18 3.78 -7.65
N MET A 111 4.48 2.92 -6.93
CA MET A 111 3.06 3.11 -6.58
C MET A 111 2.94 3.70 -5.19
N SER A 112 2.76 5.01 -5.14
CA SER A 112 2.64 5.71 -3.87
C SER A 112 1.28 5.44 -3.21
N TYR A 113 1.27 5.05 -1.93
CA TYR A 113 0.07 5.19 -1.08
C TYR A 113 -0.16 6.65 -0.69
N ALA A 114 -0.40 7.50 -1.70
CA ALA A 114 -0.39 8.95 -1.56
C ALA A 114 -1.47 9.49 -0.62
N ALA A 115 -2.66 8.86 -0.63
CA ALA A 115 -3.76 9.22 0.26
C ALA A 115 -4.16 8.01 1.12
N LYS A 116 -3.34 7.71 2.14
CA LYS A 116 -3.60 6.65 3.11
C LYS A 116 -4.08 7.23 4.44
N TYR A 117 -5.33 6.92 4.80
CA TYR A 117 -6.01 7.47 5.96
C TYR A 117 -5.84 6.62 7.22
N ALA A 118 -5.89 7.25 8.39
CA ALA A 118 -5.91 6.67 9.72
C ALA A 118 -7.29 6.04 9.99
N SER A 119 -7.56 4.92 9.33
CA SER A 119 -8.88 4.27 9.33
C SER A 119 -8.98 3.10 10.31
N SER A 120 -10.18 2.91 10.86
CA SER A 120 -10.56 1.72 11.64
C SER A 120 -10.81 0.48 10.77
N LEU A 121 -10.89 0.63 9.44
CA LEU A 121 -11.14 -0.47 8.49
C LEU A 121 -9.94 -1.40 8.25
N TYR A 122 -8.82 -1.19 8.97
CA TYR A 122 -7.63 -2.05 8.86
C TYR A 122 -7.59 -3.22 9.86
N GLY A 123 -8.62 -3.40 10.69
CA GLY A 123 -8.64 -4.40 11.77
C GLY A 123 -8.18 -5.80 11.32
N PRO A 124 -8.83 -6.43 10.34
CA PRO A 124 -8.46 -7.79 9.93
C PRO A 124 -7.05 -7.88 9.30
N PHE A 125 -6.60 -6.85 8.57
CA PHE A 125 -5.23 -6.77 8.06
C PHE A 125 -4.20 -6.73 9.20
N ARG A 126 -4.46 -5.96 10.26
CA ARG A 126 -3.57 -5.87 11.42
C ARG A 126 -3.41 -7.22 12.12
N SER A 127 -4.48 -8.01 12.20
CA SER A 127 -4.44 -9.38 12.69
C SER A 127 -3.61 -10.28 11.78
N ALA A 128 -3.79 -10.19 10.45
CA ALA A 128 -3.03 -10.99 9.49
C ALA A 128 -1.52 -10.67 9.47
N CYS A 129 -1.15 -9.40 9.69
CA CYS A 129 0.26 -8.96 9.70
C CYS A 129 0.92 -9.01 11.09
N ALA A 130 0.23 -9.49 12.13
CA ALA A 130 0.74 -9.57 13.50
C ALA A 130 1.46 -8.28 13.97
N THR A 131 0.80 -7.13 13.80
CA THR A 131 1.38 -5.81 14.15
C THR A 131 1.73 -5.73 15.64
N ALA A 132 2.93 -5.24 15.97
CA ALA A 132 3.38 -5.04 17.36
C ALA A 132 2.96 -3.67 17.95
N LEU A 133 2.33 -2.82 17.13
CA LEU A 133 2.00 -1.44 17.47
C LEU A 133 1.18 -1.31 18.76
N LYS A 134 1.68 -0.51 19.70
CA LYS A 134 0.94 0.07 20.81
C LYS A 134 0.76 1.56 20.53
N GLY A 135 -0.47 2.06 20.54
CA GLY A 135 -0.78 3.46 20.21
C GLY A 135 -1.42 3.63 18.83
N THR A 136 -1.19 4.79 18.20
CA THR A 136 -1.86 5.19 16.95
C THR A 136 -0.87 5.47 15.83
N ARG A 137 -1.39 5.52 14.60
CA ARG A 137 -0.67 5.94 13.39
C ARG A 137 -1.11 7.33 12.90
N ALA A 138 -1.88 8.05 13.73
CA ALA A 138 -2.50 9.32 13.38
C ALA A 138 -1.48 10.46 13.12
N ASP A 139 -0.24 10.31 13.58
CA ASP A 139 0.81 11.31 13.37
C ASP A 139 1.35 11.33 11.92
N TYR A 140 1.01 10.33 11.11
CA TYR A 140 1.45 10.22 9.71
C TYR A 140 0.37 9.73 8.75
N GLN A 141 -0.53 8.84 9.19
CA GLN A 141 -1.72 8.51 8.38
C GLN A 141 -2.72 9.66 8.43
N LEU A 142 -3.33 9.97 7.29
CA LEU A 142 -4.20 11.14 7.17
C LEU A 142 -5.46 11.01 8.04
N PRO A 143 -5.87 12.05 8.78
CA PRO A 143 -7.16 12.03 9.47
C PRO A 143 -8.32 11.83 8.48
N PRO A 144 -9.35 11.01 8.78
CA PRO A 144 -10.45 10.73 7.86
C PRO A 144 -11.13 11.96 7.25
N ALA A 145 -11.27 13.04 8.02
CA ALA A 145 -11.91 14.28 7.56
C ALA A 145 -10.98 15.20 6.74
N ALA A 146 -9.69 14.84 6.58
CA ALA A 146 -8.68 15.74 6.03
C ALA A 146 -8.53 15.60 4.51
N GLU A 147 -9.57 15.96 3.76
CA GLU A 147 -9.55 16.00 2.28
C GLU A 147 -8.39 16.85 1.75
N GLY A 148 -8.20 18.06 2.31
CA GLY A 148 -7.15 18.98 1.89
C GLY A 148 -5.73 18.43 2.07
N LEU A 149 -5.49 17.61 3.10
CA LEU A 149 -4.21 16.92 3.27
C LEU A 149 -4.04 15.80 2.24
N GLY A 150 -5.11 15.05 1.95
CA GLY A 150 -5.11 14.04 0.88
C GLY A 150 -4.74 14.64 -0.47
N LYS A 151 -5.37 15.77 -0.84
CA LYS A 151 -5.05 16.52 -2.06
C LYS A 151 -3.59 16.95 -2.10
N ARG A 152 -3.07 17.52 -1.01
CA ARG A 152 -1.67 17.97 -0.93
C ARG A 152 -0.68 16.80 -1.04
N ALA A 153 -0.95 15.68 -0.37
CA ALA A 153 -0.09 14.50 -0.42
C ALA A 153 -0.07 13.85 -1.81
N ILE A 154 -1.23 13.77 -2.48
CA ILE A 154 -1.30 13.33 -3.88
C ILE A 154 -0.45 14.21 -4.79
N LEU A 155 -0.62 15.53 -4.74
CA LEU A 155 0.14 16.45 -5.59
C LEU A 155 1.64 16.38 -5.31
N ARG A 156 2.04 16.28 -4.04
CA ARG A 156 3.44 16.08 -3.65
C ARG A 156 4.00 14.82 -4.29
N ASP A 157 3.33 13.68 -4.13
CA ASP A 157 3.86 12.40 -4.58
C ASP A 157 3.93 12.31 -6.12
N VAL A 158 2.99 12.96 -6.82
CA VAL A 158 3.05 13.13 -8.28
C VAL A 158 4.25 14.00 -8.68
N GLN A 159 4.49 15.13 -7.99
CA GLN A 159 5.65 15.99 -8.25
C GLN A 159 6.98 15.29 -7.95
N GLU A 160 6.99 14.37 -7.00
CA GLU A 160 8.15 13.55 -6.62
C GLU A 160 8.41 12.37 -7.56
N GLY A 161 7.54 12.14 -8.54
CA GLY A 161 7.74 11.12 -9.57
C GLY A 161 7.08 9.76 -9.29
N ALA A 162 5.99 9.72 -8.52
CA ALA A 162 5.15 8.52 -8.43
C ALA A 162 4.57 8.17 -9.81
N ASP A 163 4.74 6.91 -10.23
CA ASP A 163 4.19 6.40 -11.50
C ASP A 163 2.71 6.00 -11.36
N VAL A 164 2.30 5.64 -10.13
CA VAL A 164 0.91 5.36 -9.76
C VAL A 164 0.65 5.98 -8.38
N ILE A 165 -0.53 6.55 -8.17
CA ILE A 165 -0.98 6.97 -6.83
C ILE A 165 -2.08 6.05 -6.32
N MET A 166 -2.20 5.89 -5.01
CA MET A 166 -3.20 5.05 -4.38
C MET A 166 -3.98 5.78 -3.30
N VAL A 167 -5.30 5.57 -3.30
CA VAL A 167 -6.21 5.93 -2.21
C VAL A 167 -6.50 4.69 -1.36
N LYS A 168 -6.37 4.81 -0.04
CA LYS A 168 -6.61 3.74 0.93
C LYS A 168 -7.19 4.29 2.24
N PRO A 169 -8.34 3.78 2.74
CA PRO A 169 -9.23 2.74 2.20
C PRO A 169 -9.93 3.09 0.88
N GLY A 170 -10.79 2.19 0.38
CA GLY A 170 -11.44 2.35 -0.91
C GLY A 170 -12.85 2.93 -0.82
N LEU A 171 -13.82 2.11 -0.43
CA LEU A 171 -15.26 2.38 -0.54
C LEU A 171 -15.67 3.61 0.26
N ALA A 172 -15.13 3.78 1.46
CA ALA A 172 -15.41 4.93 2.32
C ALA A 172 -14.73 6.24 1.86
N TYR A 173 -13.90 6.20 0.81
CA TYR A 173 -13.07 7.31 0.33
C TYR A 173 -13.17 7.49 -1.20
N LEU A 174 -14.31 7.12 -1.79
CA LEU A 174 -14.53 7.26 -3.25
C LEU A 174 -14.53 8.73 -3.69
N ASP A 175 -14.90 9.65 -2.81
CA ASP A 175 -14.76 11.10 -2.98
C ASP A 175 -13.29 11.50 -3.15
N ILE A 176 -12.38 10.91 -2.38
CA ILE A 176 -10.94 11.12 -2.53
C ILE A 176 -10.41 10.53 -3.84
N VAL A 177 -10.91 9.36 -4.26
CA VAL A 177 -10.57 8.77 -5.57
C VAL A 177 -11.02 9.70 -6.72
N ARG A 178 -12.24 10.23 -6.63
CA ARG A 178 -12.77 11.19 -7.59
C ARG A 178 -11.94 12.47 -7.62
N MET A 179 -11.66 13.05 -6.47
CA MET A 179 -10.79 14.22 -6.35
C MET A 179 -9.40 13.96 -6.94
N ALA A 180 -8.79 12.80 -6.67
CA ALA A 180 -7.51 12.42 -7.26
C ALA A 180 -7.56 12.40 -8.80
N ARG A 181 -8.63 11.85 -9.39
CA ARG A 181 -8.85 11.83 -10.84
C ARG A 181 -8.98 13.22 -11.45
N GLU A 182 -9.50 14.19 -10.71
CA GLU A 182 -9.70 15.56 -11.19
C GLU A 182 -8.42 16.40 -11.17
N ILE A 183 -7.44 16.04 -10.32
CA ILE A 183 -6.24 16.87 -10.10
C ILE A 183 -4.96 16.31 -10.73
N THR A 184 -4.96 15.06 -11.19
CA THR A 184 -3.81 14.45 -11.85
C THR A 184 -4.20 13.49 -12.97
N ALA A 185 -3.32 13.34 -13.95
CA ALA A 185 -3.42 12.33 -15.00
C ALA A 185 -2.73 11.01 -14.63
N THR A 186 -1.96 10.97 -13.53
CA THR A 186 -1.28 9.75 -13.05
C THR A 186 -2.30 8.63 -12.83
N PRO A 187 -2.00 7.37 -13.22
CA PRO A 187 -2.85 6.24 -12.93
C PRO A 187 -3.21 6.13 -11.45
N ILE A 188 -4.45 5.74 -11.16
CA ILE A 188 -4.98 5.72 -9.80
C ILE A 188 -5.29 4.29 -9.39
N ALA A 189 -4.62 3.81 -8.34
CA ALA A 189 -5.00 2.61 -7.63
C ALA A 189 -5.97 2.94 -6.49
N VAL A 190 -6.86 1.99 -6.18
CA VAL A 190 -7.67 2.00 -4.96
C VAL A 190 -7.53 0.67 -4.25
N TYR A 191 -7.43 0.70 -2.92
CA TYR A 191 -7.33 -0.50 -2.11
C TYR A 191 -8.67 -0.77 -1.42
N GLN A 192 -9.36 -1.85 -1.81
CA GLN A 192 -10.46 -2.40 -1.02
C GLN A 192 -9.89 -3.16 0.19
N VAL A 193 -9.90 -2.51 1.34
CA VAL A 193 -9.14 -2.97 2.50
C VAL A 193 -9.84 -4.12 3.21
N SER A 194 -9.12 -4.73 4.13
CA SER A 194 -9.57 -5.93 4.85
C SER A 194 -10.90 -5.76 5.59
N GLY A 195 -11.15 -4.58 6.16
CA GLY A 195 -12.42 -4.29 6.83
C GLY A 195 -13.58 -4.18 5.84
N GLU A 196 -13.37 -3.58 4.68
CA GLU A 196 -14.38 -3.48 3.61
C GLU A 196 -14.72 -4.86 3.05
N TYR A 197 -13.69 -5.69 2.85
CA TYR A 197 -13.86 -7.10 2.49
C TYR A 197 -14.68 -7.86 3.54
N ALA A 198 -14.32 -7.72 4.82
CA ALA A 198 -15.00 -8.39 5.93
C ALA A 198 -16.45 -7.91 6.10
N MET A 199 -16.72 -6.61 5.92
CA MET A 199 -18.08 -6.05 5.93
C MET A 199 -18.96 -6.72 4.88
N LEU A 200 -18.49 -6.79 3.63
CA LEU A 200 -19.23 -7.43 2.54
C LEU A 200 -19.43 -8.92 2.80
N THR A 201 -18.36 -9.63 3.18
CA THR A 201 -18.43 -11.07 3.48
C THR A 201 -19.43 -11.36 4.60
N SER A 202 -19.50 -10.49 5.62
CA SER A 202 -20.41 -10.67 6.75
C SER A 202 -21.87 -10.41 6.37
N ALA A 203 -22.12 -9.37 5.57
CA ALA A 203 -23.46 -9.08 5.06
C ALA A 203 -23.98 -10.20 4.12
N VAL A 204 -23.10 -10.77 3.29
CA VAL A 204 -23.40 -11.94 2.46
C VAL A 204 -23.71 -13.16 3.32
N ALA A 205 -22.89 -13.46 4.34
CA ALA A 205 -23.12 -14.58 5.24
C ALA A 205 -24.44 -14.45 6.02
N ALA A 206 -24.88 -13.23 6.30
CA ALA A 206 -26.18 -12.93 6.92
C ALA A 206 -27.35 -12.98 5.92
N GLY A 207 -27.12 -13.23 4.63
CA GLY A 207 -28.14 -13.24 3.58
C GLY A 207 -28.65 -11.85 3.20
N ALA A 208 -27.99 -10.77 3.65
CA ALA A 208 -28.41 -9.39 3.37
C ALA A 208 -28.01 -8.92 1.97
N LEU A 209 -26.97 -9.51 1.38
CA LEU A 209 -26.46 -9.18 0.04
C LEU A 209 -26.23 -10.44 -0.78
N ALA A 210 -26.52 -10.37 -2.07
CA ALA A 210 -26.06 -11.34 -3.04
C ALA A 210 -24.60 -11.04 -3.39
N GLU A 211 -23.69 -12.01 -3.15
CA GLU A 211 -22.24 -11.77 -3.14
C GLU A 211 -21.71 -11.22 -4.46
N ARG A 212 -22.05 -11.90 -5.57
CA ARG A 212 -21.53 -11.56 -6.89
C ARG A 212 -21.97 -10.16 -7.31
N GLU A 213 -23.25 -9.87 -7.17
CA GLU A 213 -23.86 -8.59 -7.54
C GLU A 213 -23.28 -7.45 -6.71
N ALA A 214 -23.23 -7.59 -5.38
CA ALA A 214 -22.71 -6.55 -4.50
C ALA A 214 -21.22 -6.28 -4.72
N VAL A 215 -20.41 -7.32 -4.91
CA VAL A 215 -18.96 -7.16 -5.15
C VAL A 215 -18.71 -6.51 -6.52
N LEU A 216 -19.41 -6.94 -7.57
CA LEU A 216 -19.27 -6.32 -8.90
C LEU A 216 -19.75 -4.85 -8.91
N GLU A 217 -20.80 -4.52 -8.16
CA GLU A 217 -21.24 -3.13 -7.98
C GLU A 217 -20.15 -2.28 -7.30
N VAL A 218 -19.52 -2.81 -6.25
CA VAL A 218 -18.40 -2.13 -5.58
C VAL A 218 -17.21 -1.91 -6.53
N MET A 219 -16.82 -2.92 -7.32
CA MET A 219 -15.76 -2.76 -8.33
C MET A 219 -16.13 -1.72 -9.39
N THR A 220 -17.39 -1.71 -9.81
CA THR A 220 -17.92 -0.70 -10.74
C THR A 220 -17.85 0.70 -10.12
N CYS A 221 -18.17 0.84 -8.83
CA CYS A 221 -18.06 2.12 -8.11
C CYS A 221 -16.61 2.62 -8.04
N PHE A 222 -15.63 1.73 -7.81
CA PHE A 222 -14.20 2.09 -7.87
C PHE A 222 -13.80 2.62 -9.25
N ARG A 223 -14.17 1.91 -10.32
CA ARG A 223 -13.91 2.34 -11.70
C ARG A 223 -14.61 3.66 -12.00
N ARG A 224 -15.89 3.80 -11.64
CA ARG A 224 -16.67 5.03 -11.81
C ARG A 224 -16.05 6.21 -11.07
N ALA A 225 -15.54 6.01 -9.85
CA ALA A 225 -14.89 7.08 -9.10
C ALA A 225 -13.62 7.57 -9.80
N GLY A 226 -12.94 6.69 -10.54
CA GLY A 226 -11.80 7.03 -11.38
C GLY A 226 -10.57 6.18 -11.13
N ALA A 227 -10.64 5.11 -10.34
CA ALA A 227 -9.51 4.21 -10.13
C ALA A 227 -9.27 3.33 -11.36
N ASP A 228 -8.04 3.26 -11.86
CA ASP A 228 -7.55 2.38 -12.94
C ASP A 228 -7.21 0.98 -12.45
N ILE A 229 -6.68 0.90 -11.23
CA ILE A 229 -6.19 -0.34 -10.61
C ILE A 229 -6.97 -0.57 -9.32
N ILE A 230 -7.41 -1.80 -9.08
CA ILE A 230 -8.13 -2.18 -7.85
C ILE A 230 -7.34 -3.28 -7.16
N ILE A 231 -6.90 -3.02 -5.93
CA ILE A 231 -6.32 -4.03 -5.05
C ILE A 231 -7.44 -4.56 -4.16
N SER A 232 -7.79 -5.84 -4.30
CA SER A 232 -8.90 -6.47 -3.61
C SER A 232 -8.59 -7.92 -3.23
N TYR A 233 -9.16 -8.36 -2.10
CA TYR A 233 -9.15 -9.77 -1.70
C TYR A 233 -10.15 -10.62 -2.51
N TYR A 234 -11.11 -9.99 -3.21
CA TYR A 234 -12.04 -10.68 -4.10
C TYR A 234 -11.43 -11.04 -5.46
N THR A 235 -10.18 -10.67 -5.75
CA THR A 235 -9.53 -10.94 -7.05
C THR A 235 -9.72 -12.38 -7.54
N PRO A 236 -9.53 -13.45 -6.74
CA PRO A 236 -9.79 -14.81 -7.21
C PRO A 236 -11.22 -15.02 -7.71
N LYS A 237 -12.23 -14.57 -6.95
CA LYS A 237 -13.65 -14.69 -7.34
C LYS A 237 -13.99 -13.81 -8.56
N LEU A 238 -13.42 -12.61 -8.63
CA LEU A 238 -13.61 -11.69 -9.75
C LEU A 238 -13.11 -12.30 -11.06
N LEU A 239 -11.95 -12.97 -11.04
CA LEU A 239 -11.42 -13.64 -12.22
C LEU A 239 -12.40 -14.72 -12.73
N ASP A 240 -12.96 -15.54 -11.84
CA ASP A 240 -13.96 -16.54 -12.21
C ASP A 240 -15.24 -15.90 -12.79
N TRP A 241 -15.76 -14.86 -12.14
CA TRP A 241 -17.01 -14.23 -12.55
C TRP A 241 -16.91 -13.44 -13.86
N LEU A 242 -15.74 -12.87 -14.15
CA LEU A 242 -15.49 -12.12 -15.38
C LEU A 242 -15.19 -13.05 -16.55
N ALA A 243 -14.57 -14.22 -16.33
CA ALA A 243 -14.37 -15.22 -17.37
C ALA A 243 -15.68 -15.90 -17.82
N ALA A 244 -16.68 -15.94 -16.92
CA ALA A 244 -18.00 -16.52 -17.20
C ALA A 244 -19.00 -15.53 -17.84
N ALA A 245 -18.60 -14.27 -18.07
CA ALA A 245 -19.42 -13.23 -18.67
C ALA A 245 -19.14 -13.09 -20.18
#